data_AF-A0A0F9IUV3-F1
#
_entry.id   AF-A0A0F9IUV3-F1
#
_cell.length_a   1.000
_cell.length_b   1.000
_cell.length_c   1.000
_cell.angle_alpha   90.00
_cell.angle_beta   90.00
_cell.angle_gamma   90.00
#
_symmetry.space_group_name_H-M   'P 1'
#
loop_
_entity.id
_entity.type
_entity.pdbx_description
1 polymer ?
#
loop_
_entity_poly.entity_id
_entity_poly.type
_entity_poly.pdbx_seq_one_letter_code
_entity_poly.pdbx_strand_id
1 'polypeptide(L)'
;MDLTTPHFQKGMIILWYGPIVLIPTGWQLCDGSSGTPDLRNKFVVGAGDTYNPAATGGTLTHNHAGEATHDHSFLSGSGISAGTDLAVVTSAPNKGGTTGSAGTLPPYYALAYIMKL
;
A
#
# COMPACT_ATOMS: atom_id res chain seq x y z
N MET A 1 -7.02 -40.46 23.06
CA MET A 1 -7.05 -39.11 22.47
C MET A 1 -8.45 -38.93 21.92
N ASP A 2 -9.22 -37.99 22.47
CA ASP A 2 -10.61 -37.76 22.10
C ASP A 2 -10.68 -37.05 20.74
N LEU A 3 -11.31 -37.70 19.76
CA LEU A 3 -11.44 -37.23 18.38
C LEU A 3 -12.60 -36.23 18.18
N THR A 4 -13.32 -35.86 19.26
CA THR A 4 -14.53 -35.03 19.16
C THR A 4 -14.27 -33.52 19.25
N THR A 5 -13.04 -33.10 19.60
CA THR A 5 -12.66 -31.69 19.55
C THR A 5 -12.04 -31.36 18.19
N PRO A 6 -12.65 -30.49 17.36
CA PRO A 6 -12.00 -30.09 16.12
C PRO A 6 -10.75 -29.27 16.48
N HIS A 7 -9.58 -29.76 16.06
CA HIS A 7 -8.29 -29.12 16.30
C HIS A 7 -8.22 -27.69 15.70
N PHE A 8 -9.09 -27.41 14.72
CA PHE A 8 -9.28 -26.10 14.10
C PHE A 8 -10.75 -25.69 14.18
N GLN A 9 -10.99 -24.49 14.68
CA GLN A 9 -12.30 -23.87 14.78
C GLN A 9 -12.68 -23.17 13.48
N LYS A 10 -13.98 -23.14 13.17
CA LYS A 10 -14.53 -22.38 12.04
C LYS A 10 -14.09 -20.92 12.14
N GLY A 11 -13.68 -20.35 11.01
CA GLY A 11 -13.17 -18.97 10.93
C GLY A 11 -11.68 -18.83 11.19
N MET A 12 -10.98 -19.88 11.65
CA MET A 12 -9.51 -19.85 11.72
C MET A 12 -8.92 -19.73 10.32
N ILE A 13 -7.98 -18.79 10.15
CA ILE A 13 -7.26 -18.56 8.91
C ILE A 13 -5.81 -19.02 9.08
N ILE A 14 -5.31 -19.80 8.13
CA ILE A 14 -3.93 -20.28 8.10
C ILE A 14 -3.29 -20.02 6.74
N LEU A 15 -1.95 -20.04 6.70
CA LEU A 15 -1.18 -20.00 5.47
C LEU A 15 -1.12 -21.39 4.84
N TRP A 16 -1.39 -21.47 3.54
CA TRP A 16 -1.36 -22.68 2.73
C TRP A 16 -0.30 -22.57 1.64
N TYR A 17 0.63 -23.53 1.64
CA TYR A 17 1.73 -23.61 0.69
C TYR A 17 1.35 -24.33 -0.61
N GLY A 18 0.39 -25.26 -0.55
CA GLY A 18 0.00 -26.05 -1.71
C GLY A 18 -0.76 -25.24 -2.78
N PRO A 19 -1.00 -25.85 -3.95
CA PRO A 19 -1.82 -25.22 -4.98
C PRO A 19 -3.27 -25.06 -4.50
N ILE A 20 -3.95 -24.04 -5.01
CA ILE A 20 -5.37 -23.72 -4.66
C ILE A 20 -6.30 -24.90 -4.93
N VAL A 21 -6.05 -25.65 -6.01
CA VAL A 21 -6.87 -26.82 -6.39
C VAL A 21 -6.74 -28.01 -5.44
N LEU A 22 -5.74 -28.01 -4.54
CA LEU A 22 -5.52 -29.05 -3.53
C LEU A 22 -5.81 -28.56 -2.10
N ILE A 23 -6.55 -27.45 -1.96
CA ILE A 23 -7.02 -27.02 -0.62
C ILE A 23 -7.84 -28.17 -0.01
N PRO A 24 -7.53 -28.62 1.21
CA PRO A 24 -8.21 -29.76 1.82
C PRO A 24 -9.70 -29.49 2.07
N THR A 25 -10.51 -30.54 1.96
CA THR A 25 -11.94 -30.48 2.31
C THR A 25 -12.15 -29.88 3.71
N GLY A 26 -13.12 -28.99 3.83
CA GLY A 26 -13.41 -28.27 5.07
C GLY A 26 -12.60 -27.00 5.26
N TRP A 27 -11.76 -26.63 4.30
CA TRP A 27 -11.10 -25.34 4.18
C TRP A 27 -11.51 -24.66 2.86
N GLN A 28 -11.41 -23.34 2.83
CA GLN A 28 -11.76 -22.52 1.67
C GLN A 28 -10.70 -21.45 1.45
N LEU A 29 -10.40 -21.12 0.20
CA LEU A 29 -9.59 -19.95 -0.13
C LEU A 29 -10.25 -18.67 0.42
N CYS A 30 -9.47 -17.79 1.05
CA CYS A 30 -9.95 -16.46 1.45
C CYS A 30 -10.06 -15.54 0.23
N ASP A 31 -11.10 -15.73 -0.58
CA ASP A 31 -11.39 -15.01 -1.82
C ASP A 31 -12.70 -14.22 -1.79
N GLY A 32 -13.35 -14.12 -0.63
CA GLY A 32 -14.65 -13.45 -0.45
C GLY A 32 -15.85 -14.37 -0.69
N SER A 33 -15.64 -15.63 -1.11
CA SER A 33 -16.71 -16.60 -1.27
C SER A 33 -16.98 -17.38 0.03
N SER A 34 -18.17 -17.98 0.13
CA SER A 34 -18.54 -18.89 1.22
C SER A 34 -18.36 -18.32 2.64
N GLY A 35 -18.51 -17.00 2.79
CA GLY A 35 -18.33 -16.29 4.07
C GLY A 35 -16.88 -16.07 4.50
N THR A 36 -15.91 -16.35 3.64
CA THR A 36 -14.50 -15.99 3.86
C THR A 36 -14.26 -14.51 3.59
N PRO A 37 -13.28 -13.86 4.22
CA PRO A 37 -12.79 -12.56 3.75
C PRO A 37 -12.01 -12.72 2.43
N ASP A 38 -11.94 -11.67 1.61
CA ASP A 38 -11.04 -11.64 0.45
C ASP A 38 -9.66 -11.11 0.86
N LEU A 39 -8.70 -12.03 1.03
CA LEU A 39 -7.32 -11.73 1.44
C LEU A 39 -6.32 -11.87 0.29
N ARG A 40 -6.80 -12.06 -0.94
CA ARG A 40 -5.92 -12.15 -2.12
C ARG A 40 -5.20 -10.81 -2.33
N ASN A 41 -3.89 -10.87 -2.56
CA ASN A 41 -3.04 -9.69 -2.76
C ASN A 41 -3.06 -8.70 -1.57
N LYS A 42 -3.33 -9.18 -0.36
CA LYS A 42 -3.35 -8.36 0.85
C LYS A 42 -2.36 -8.89 1.88
N PHE A 43 -1.75 -7.98 2.61
CA PHE A 43 -1.05 -8.29 3.84
C PHE A 43 -2.02 -8.19 5.02
N VAL A 44 -1.98 -9.15 5.95
CA VAL A 44 -2.85 -9.16 7.13
C VAL A 44 -2.24 -8.32 8.24
N VAL A 45 -2.99 -7.33 8.71
CA VAL A 45 -2.65 -6.50 9.88
C VAL A 45 -3.51 -6.94 11.06
N GLY A 46 -2.92 -6.93 12.27
CA GLY A 46 -3.65 -7.25 13.50
C GLY A 46 -4.75 -6.22 13.80
N ALA A 47 -5.96 -6.70 14.05
CA ALA A 47 -7.09 -5.89 14.48
C ALA A 47 -7.21 -5.83 16.01
N GLY A 48 -7.94 -4.84 16.53
CA GLY A 48 -8.30 -4.76 17.95
C GLY A 48 -7.99 -3.43 18.66
N ASP A 49 -7.36 -2.48 17.96
CA ASP A 49 -7.16 -1.11 18.45
C ASP A 49 -7.36 -0.13 17.29
N THR A 50 -6.28 0.29 16.61
CA THR A 50 -6.35 1.20 15.45
C THR A 50 -7.17 0.65 14.28
N TYR A 51 -7.12 -0.67 14.07
CA TYR A 51 -7.81 -1.33 12.97
C TYR A 51 -8.99 -2.16 13.50
N ASN A 52 -10.19 -1.85 12.99
CA ASN A 52 -11.37 -2.67 13.21
C ASN A 52 -11.23 -4.02 12.48
N PRO A 53 -11.85 -5.11 13.00
CA PRO A 53 -11.95 -6.35 12.26
C PRO A 53 -12.53 -6.14 10.85
N ALA A 54 -11.94 -6.81 9.85
CA ALA A 54 -12.27 -6.68 8.43
C ALA A 54 -12.04 -5.29 7.79
N ALA A 55 -11.40 -4.35 8.49
CA ALA A 55 -10.92 -3.12 7.85
C ALA A 55 -9.95 -3.44 6.71
N THR A 56 -10.06 -2.70 5.62
CA THR A 56 -9.16 -2.83 4.46
C THR A 56 -8.54 -1.48 4.14
N GLY A 57 -7.35 -1.49 3.55
CA GLY A 57 -6.63 -0.29 3.17
C GLY A 57 -5.33 -0.62 2.44
N GLY A 58 -4.51 0.41 2.24
CA GLY A 58 -3.26 0.33 1.49
C GLY A 58 -3.44 0.45 -0.01
N THR A 59 -2.34 0.75 -0.71
CA THR A 59 -2.28 0.88 -2.16
C THR A 59 -1.01 0.18 -2.68
N LEU A 60 -1.06 -0.40 -3.88
CA LEU A 60 0.11 -1.02 -4.51
C LEU A 60 1.15 0.03 -4.96
N THR A 61 0.65 1.22 -5.26
CA THR A 61 1.42 2.36 -5.73
C THR A 61 1.10 3.56 -4.87
N HIS A 62 2.09 4.42 -4.67
CA HIS A 62 1.87 5.74 -4.08
C HIS A 62 2.39 6.81 -5.04
N ASN A 63 1.82 8.00 -4.92
CA ASN A 63 2.28 9.17 -5.62
C ASN A 63 2.97 10.07 -4.60
N HIS A 64 4.10 10.62 -4.97
CA HIS A 64 4.69 11.69 -4.19
C HIS A 64 3.93 12.98 -4.52
N ALA A 65 3.43 13.68 -3.51
CA ALA A 65 3.12 15.09 -3.70
C ALA A 65 4.46 15.83 -3.82
N GLY A 66 4.57 16.80 -4.75
CA GLY A 66 5.74 17.66 -4.79
C GLY A 66 5.92 18.34 -3.44
N GLU A 67 7.12 18.24 -2.88
CA GLU A 67 7.53 19.01 -1.70
C GLU A 67 7.31 20.51 -1.97
N ALA A 68 7.02 21.24 -0.90
CA ALA A 68 6.65 22.65 -0.92
C ALA A 68 7.52 23.49 -1.88
N THR A 69 6.86 24.47 -2.49
CA THR A 69 7.47 25.60 -3.20
C THR A 69 8.84 25.95 -2.62
N HIS A 70 9.89 25.83 -3.43
CA HIS A 70 11.18 26.43 -3.09
C HIS A 70 11.39 27.65 -3.98
N ASP A 71 11.76 28.77 -3.35
CA ASP A 71 12.06 30.01 -4.04
C ASP A 71 13.57 30.16 -4.19
N HIS A 72 13.98 30.63 -5.36
CA HIS A 72 15.33 31.15 -5.55
C HIS A 72 15.29 32.65 -5.29
N SER A 73 15.94 33.11 -4.22
CA SER A 73 16.19 34.54 -4.03
C SER A 73 17.53 34.91 -4.68
N PHE A 74 17.49 35.89 -5.56
CA PHE A 74 18.70 36.59 -5.98
C PHE A 74 18.92 37.74 -5.00
N LEU A 75 20.13 37.90 -4.47
CA LEU A 75 20.48 39.06 -3.66
C LEU A 75 20.39 40.31 -4.54
N SER A 76 19.48 41.22 -4.19
CA SER A 76 19.49 42.56 -4.78
C SER A 76 20.71 43.31 -4.23
N GLY A 77 21.70 43.57 -5.09
CA GLY A 77 22.91 44.29 -4.74
C GLY A 77 23.49 45.01 -5.96
N SER A 78 24.11 46.16 -5.76
CA SER A 78 24.66 47.06 -6.80
C SER A 78 25.81 46.48 -7.65
N GLY A 79 26.01 45.16 -7.68
CA GLY A 79 27.11 44.49 -8.38
C GLY A 79 26.80 44.00 -9.80
N ILE A 80 25.52 44.03 -10.22
CA ILE A 80 25.11 43.58 -11.57
C ILE A 80 24.21 44.65 -12.17
N SER A 81 24.70 45.34 -13.20
CA SER A 81 23.90 46.33 -13.93
C SER A 81 22.80 45.62 -14.72
N ALA A 82 21.57 46.14 -14.69
CA ALA A 82 20.51 45.66 -15.55
C ALA A 82 20.95 45.78 -17.02
N GLY A 83 20.94 44.65 -17.74
CA GLY A 83 21.21 44.57 -19.18
C GLY A 83 19.97 44.04 -19.93
N THR A 84 20.05 43.93 -21.25
CA THR A 84 18.95 43.43 -22.10
C THR A 84 18.42 42.05 -21.70
N ASP A 85 19.24 41.25 -21.01
CA ASP A 85 18.95 39.86 -20.64
C ASP A 85 18.57 39.66 -19.16
N LEU A 86 18.49 40.71 -18.34
CA LEU A 86 18.18 40.61 -16.90
C LEU A 86 16.97 41.47 -16.50
N ALA A 87 15.82 40.82 -16.28
CA ALA A 87 14.62 41.45 -15.73
C ALA A 87 14.54 41.22 -14.21
N VAL A 88 14.39 42.30 -13.44
CA VAL A 88 14.31 42.30 -11.95
C VAL A 88 13.04 41.63 -11.41
N VAL A 89 12.05 41.35 -12.26
CA VAL A 89 10.84 40.60 -11.89
C VAL A 89 10.49 39.64 -13.02
N THR A 90 10.55 38.34 -12.75
CA THR A 90 9.99 37.32 -13.64
C THR A 90 8.62 36.91 -13.09
N SER A 91 7.53 37.28 -13.77
CA SER A 91 6.15 36.86 -13.45
C SER A 91 5.83 35.45 -13.97
N ALA A 92 6.85 34.59 -14.14
CA ALA A 92 6.63 33.24 -14.63
C ALA A 92 5.91 32.42 -13.53
N PRO A 93 4.77 31.77 -13.85
CA PRO A 93 4.12 30.90 -12.88
C PRO A 93 5.07 29.78 -12.47
N ASN A 94 5.03 29.38 -11.20
CA ASN A 94 5.81 28.24 -10.69
C ASN A 94 5.66 27.05 -11.65
N LYS A 95 6.78 26.57 -12.23
CA LYS A 95 6.74 25.33 -12.99
C LYS A 95 6.47 24.18 -12.01
N GLY A 96 5.31 23.56 -12.13
CA GLY A 96 5.02 22.32 -11.42
C GLY A 96 5.98 21.22 -11.86
N GLY A 97 6.68 20.61 -10.91
CA GLY A 97 7.41 19.37 -11.12
C GLY A 97 6.47 18.19 -10.90
N THR A 98 6.46 17.22 -11.82
CA THR A 98 5.79 15.93 -11.59
C THR A 98 6.82 14.95 -11.04
N THR A 99 6.48 14.29 -9.94
CA THR A 99 7.20 13.13 -9.44
C THR A 99 6.54 11.85 -9.97
N GLY A 100 7.33 10.80 -10.17
CA GLY A 100 6.81 9.50 -10.62
C GLY A 100 6.04 8.77 -9.52
N SER A 101 5.35 7.70 -9.89
CA SER A 101 4.80 6.73 -8.94
C SER A 101 5.83 5.63 -8.68
N ALA A 102 5.95 5.22 -7.41
CA ALA A 102 6.82 4.12 -7.02
C ALA A 102 6.00 2.98 -6.41
N GLY A 103 6.37 1.74 -6.75
CA GLY A 103 5.82 0.54 -6.12
C GLY A 103 6.28 0.44 -4.67
N THR A 104 5.37 0.08 -3.78
CA THR A 104 5.65 -0.06 -2.33
C THR A 104 5.97 -1.48 -1.91
N LEU A 105 5.94 -2.44 -2.84
CA LEU A 105 5.98 -3.87 -2.52
C LEU A 105 7.42 -4.37 -2.36
N PRO A 106 7.84 -4.81 -1.15
CA PRO A 106 9.12 -5.48 -0.98
C PRO A 106 9.13 -6.85 -1.68
N PRO A 107 10.29 -7.48 -1.88
CA PRO A 107 10.35 -8.88 -2.33
C PRO A 107 9.48 -9.78 -1.45
N TYR A 108 8.61 -10.58 -2.07
CA TYR A 108 7.62 -11.39 -1.36
C TYR A 108 7.59 -12.84 -1.86
N TYR A 109 7.17 -13.74 -0.98
CA TYR A 109 6.80 -15.11 -1.29
C TYR A 109 5.31 -15.29 -0.99
N ALA A 110 4.48 -15.51 -2.01
CA ALA A 110 3.04 -15.59 -1.84
C ALA A 110 2.58 -17.00 -1.42
N LEU A 111 1.90 -17.07 -0.27
CA LEU A 111 1.13 -18.23 0.18
C LEU A 111 -0.36 -17.89 0.12
N ALA A 112 -1.21 -18.90 -0.03
CA ALA A 112 -2.66 -18.70 0.03
C ALA A 112 -3.12 -18.57 1.49
N TYR A 113 -4.04 -17.65 1.75
CA TYR A 113 -4.82 -17.68 2.99
C TYR A 113 -6.01 -18.62 2.79
N ILE A 114 -6.17 -19.59 3.70
CA ILE A 114 -7.35 -20.47 3.71
C ILE A 114 -8.06 -20.39 5.06
N MET A 115 -9.38 -20.43 5.05
CA MET A 115 -10.23 -20.37 6.24
C MET A 115 -10.89 -21.71 6.49
N LYS A 116 -10.91 -22.16 7.75
CA LYS A 116 -11.69 -23.31 8.18
C LYS A 116 -13.17 -23.00 8.08
N LEU A 117 -13.91 -23.80 7.31
CA LEU A 117 -15.37 -23.70 7.15
C LEU A 117 -16.15 -24.28 8.33
#